data_AF-A0A924IRL6-F1
#
_entry.id   AF-A0A924IRL6-F1
#
_cell.length_a   1.000
_cell.length_b   1.000
_cell.length_c   1.000
_cell.angle_alpha   90.00
_cell.angle_beta   90.00
_cell.angle_gamma   90.00
#
_symmetry.space_group_name_H-M   'P 1'
#
loop_
_entity.id
_entity.type
_entity.pdbx_description
1 polymer ?
#
loop_
_entity_poly.entity_id
_entity_poly.type
_entity_poly.pdbx_seq_one_letter_code
_entity_poly.pdbx_strand_id
1 'polypeptide(L)'
;MPIPLLHLCPVNAQVCSVLTASGEHVGNLKLIGGVWKFKAIGYDADGHVIPGGGPLTDKHNTAFAAPDEALVNTGLRFPPAGMD
;
A
#
# COMPACT_ATOMS: atom_id res chain seq x y z
N MET A 1 -8.78 15.76 -10.95
CA MET A 1 -7.36 15.38 -10.79
C MET A 1 -7.26 13.89 -11.05
N PRO A 2 -6.22 13.38 -11.76
CA PRO A 2 -6.05 11.94 -11.93
C PRO A 2 -5.81 11.28 -10.57
N ILE A 3 -6.34 10.06 -10.40
CA ILE A 3 -6.06 9.22 -9.23
C ILE A 3 -4.57 8.86 -9.30
N PRO A 4 -3.75 9.18 -8.28
CA PRO A 4 -2.34 8.82 -8.28
C PRO A 4 -2.18 7.30 -8.30
N LEU A 5 -1.24 6.81 -9.11
CA LEU A 5 -0.94 5.38 -9.18
C LEU A 5 -0.01 4.96 -8.04
N LEU A 6 -0.18 3.72 -7.62
CA LEU A 6 0.66 2.99 -6.69
C LEU A 6 1.61 2.07 -7.48
N HIS A 7 2.84 1.95 -6.99
CA HIS A 7 3.87 1.09 -7.53
C HIS A 7 4.25 -0.01 -6.55
N LEU A 8 4.61 -1.19 -7.07
CA LEU A 8 5.10 -2.30 -6.27
C LEU A 8 6.62 -2.43 -6.40
N CYS A 9 7.31 -2.38 -5.27
CA CYS A 9 8.74 -2.64 -5.20
C CYS A 9 8.97 -3.98 -4.47
N PRO A 10 9.39 -5.06 -5.16
CA PRO A 10 9.67 -6.33 -4.53
C PRO A 10 10.77 -6.21 -3.47
N VAL A 11 10.50 -6.69 -2.26
CA VAL A 11 11.50 -6.77 -1.18
C VAL A 11 12.06 -8.19 -1.09
N ASN A 12 11.17 -9.18 -1.19
CA ASN A 12 11.51 -10.60 -1.31
C ASN A 12 10.32 -11.38 -1.88
N ALA A 13 10.43 -12.72 -1.96
CA ALA A 13 9.41 -13.59 -2.54
C ALA A 13 8.01 -13.50 -1.87
N GLN A 14 7.92 -12.98 -0.65
CA GLN A 14 6.69 -12.92 0.15
C GLN A 14 6.29 -11.49 0.54
N VAL A 15 7.06 -10.48 0.13
CA VAL A 15 6.84 -9.08 0.52
C VAL A 15 7.15 -8.14 -0.64
N CYS A 16 6.21 -7.25 -0.95
CA CYS A 16 6.42 -6.10 -1.83
C CYS A 16 6.03 -4.82 -1.09
N SER A 17 6.87 -3.80 -1.14
CA SER A 17 6.52 -2.46 -0.70
C SER A 17 5.54 -1.84 -1.70
N VAL A 18 4.56 -1.09 -1.20
CA VAL A 18 3.60 -0.30 -1.99
C VAL A 18 4.00 1.16 -1.84
N LEU A 19 4.33 1.80 -2.96
CA LEU A 19 4.79 3.17 -3.02
C LEU A 19 3.79 4.04 -3.79
N THR A 20 3.68 5.32 -3.46
CA THR A 20 3.00 6.30 -4.32
C THR A 20 3.83 6.59 -5.58
N ALA A 21 3.25 7.28 -6.55
CA ALA A 21 3.97 7.81 -7.72
C ALA A 21 5.15 8.74 -7.37
N SER A 22 5.15 9.37 -6.19
CA SER A 22 6.27 10.17 -5.67
C SER A 22 7.30 9.37 -4.89
N GLY A 23 7.12 8.04 -4.76
CA GLY A 23 8.01 7.15 -4.03
C GLY A 23 7.75 7.05 -2.53
N GLU A 24 6.68 7.65 -2.01
CA GLU A 24 6.32 7.55 -0.59
C GLU A 24 5.77 6.15 -0.27
N HIS A 25 6.24 5.53 0.80
CA HIS A 25 5.80 4.21 1.20
C HIS A 25 4.50 4.27 2.03
N VAL A 26 3.47 3.55 1.57
CA VAL A 26 2.14 3.57 2.17
C VAL A 26 1.70 2.22 2.76
N GLY A 27 2.55 1.19 2.62
CA GLY A 27 2.27 -0.15 3.13
C GLY A 27 2.98 -1.24 2.36
N ASN A 28 2.72 -2.49 2.75
CA ASN A 28 3.30 -3.67 2.10
C ASN A 28 2.21 -4.63 1.65
N LEU A 29 2.41 -5.30 0.52
CA LEU A 29 1.80 -6.60 0.29
C LEU A 29 2.61 -7.67 0.99
N LYS A 30 1.96 -8.52 1.78
CA LYS A 30 2.58 -9.68 2.43
C LYS A 30 1.83 -10.95 2.09
N LEU A 31 2.53 -11.99 1.68
CA LEU A 31 1.98 -13.32 1.48
C LEU A 31 1.84 -14.01 2.84
N ILE A 32 0.60 -14.15 3.33
CA ILE A 32 0.29 -14.71 4.65
C ILE A 32 -0.73 -15.82 4.48
N GLY A 33 -0.33 -17.06 4.80
CA GLY A 33 -1.19 -18.23 4.64
C GLY A 33 -1.61 -18.48 3.18
N GLY A 34 -0.73 -18.18 2.23
CA GLY A 34 -1.00 -18.31 0.79
C GLY A 34 -1.82 -17.17 0.17
N VAL A 35 -2.21 -16.15 0.94
CA VAL A 35 -2.97 -14.99 0.46
C VAL A 35 -2.13 -13.72 0.55
N TRP A 36 -2.03 -12.95 -0.54
CA TRP A 36 -1.43 -11.63 -0.52
C TRP A 36 -2.38 -10.65 0.17
N LYS A 37 -1.90 -9.99 1.24
CA LYS A 37 -2.67 -9.01 2.00
C LYS A 37 -1.94 -7.69 2.05
N PHE A 38 -2.65 -6.60 1.80
CA PHE A 38 -2.13 -5.27 2.05
C PHE A 38 -2.05 -4.99 3.55
N LYS A 39 -0.93 -4.42 3.97
CA LYS A 39 -0.62 -3.99 5.33
C LYS A 39 -0.27 -2.52 5.25
N ALA A 40 -1.25 -1.67 5.51
CA ALA A 40 -1.08 -0.23 5.58
C ALA A 40 0.03 0.14 6.57
N ILE A 41 0.85 1.12 6.20
CA ILE A 41 1.87 1.71 7.06
C ILE A 41 1.78 3.21 6.90
N GLY A 42 1.65 3.90 8.04
CA GLY A 42 1.83 5.33 8.14
C GLY A 42 3.16 5.67 8.80
N TYR A 43 3.48 6.96 8.79
CA TYR A 43 4.62 7.52 9.50
C TYR A 43 4.15 8.72 10.32
N ASP A 44 4.63 8.85 11.56
CA ASP A 44 4.43 10.08 12.33
C ASP A 44 5.39 11.18 11.85
N ALA A 45 5.31 12.36 12.48
CA ALA A 45 6.13 13.51 12.13
C ALA A 45 7.64 13.29 12.34
N ASP A 46 8.01 12.35 13.22
CA ASP A 46 9.41 11.99 13.49
C ASP A 46 9.88 10.83 12.58
N GLY A 47 9.01 10.34 11.69
CA GLY A 47 9.30 9.25 10.77
C GLY A 47 9.20 7.86 11.42
N HIS A 48 8.61 7.73 12.59
CA HIS A 48 8.34 6.42 13.18
C HIS A 48 7.19 5.72 12.46
N VAL A 49 7.35 4.42 12.28
CA VAL A 49 6.33 3.57 11.66
C VAL A 49 5.09 3.48 12.54
N ILE A 50 3.92 3.74 11.94
CA ILE A 50 2.60 3.48 12.50
C ILE A 50 2.00 2.28 11.76
N PRO A 51 2.08 1.05 12.32
CA PRO A 51 1.50 -0.13 11.69
C PRO A 51 -0.01 -0.01 11.58
N GLY A 52 -0.55 -0.26 10.39
CA GLY A 52 -1.97 -0.12 10.13
C GLY A 52 -2.44 1.32 9.90
N GLY A 53 -1.61 2.33 10.14
CA GLY A 53 -1.93 3.73 9.89
C GLY A 53 -1.65 4.18 8.45
N GLY A 54 -1.70 5.50 8.25
CA GLY A 54 -1.38 6.15 6.98
C GLY A 54 -2.59 6.31 6.04
N PRO A 55 -2.35 6.85 4.83
CA PRO A 55 -3.42 7.25 3.90
C PRO A 55 -4.31 6.10 3.41
N LEU A 56 -3.91 4.85 3.61
CA LEU A 56 -4.63 3.66 3.19
C LEU A 56 -5.03 2.75 4.36
N THR A 57 -5.16 3.30 5.57
CA THR A 57 -5.57 2.57 6.79
C THR A 57 -6.86 1.78 6.57
N ASP A 58 -7.87 2.34 5.90
CA ASP A 58 -9.16 1.70 5.66
C ASP A 58 -9.09 0.51 4.70
N LYS A 59 -7.97 0.35 4.00
CA LYS A 59 -7.71 -0.77 3.09
C LYS A 59 -6.83 -1.84 3.76
N HIS A 60 -6.53 -1.71 5.05
CA HIS A 60 -5.72 -2.70 5.75
C HIS A 60 -6.36 -4.09 5.63
N ASN A 61 -5.54 -5.11 5.37
CA ASN A 61 -5.93 -6.49 5.08
C ASN A 61 -6.67 -6.74 3.75
N THR A 62 -6.81 -5.76 2.84
CA THR A 62 -7.34 -6.04 1.50
C THR A 62 -6.53 -7.16 0.85
N ALA A 63 -7.24 -8.20 0.39
CA ALA A 63 -6.64 -9.39 -0.20
C ALA A 63 -6.47 -9.22 -1.71
N PHE A 64 -5.40 -9.77 -2.24
CA PHE A 64 -5.08 -9.79 -3.67
C PHE A 64 -4.74 -11.20 -4.12
N ALA A 65 -5.05 -11.50 -5.38
CA ALA A 65 -4.70 -12.79 -5.99
C ALA A 65 -3.19 -12.89 -6.26
N ALA A 66 -2.54 -11.76 -6.54
CA ALA A 66 -1.11 -11.67 -6.85
C ALA A 66 -0.59 -10.25 -6.49
N PRO A 67 0.74 -10.08 -6.34
CA PRO A 67 1.34 -8.76 -6.17
C PRO A 67 1.47 -8.07 -7.53
N ASP A 68 0.32 -7.64 -8.06
CA ASP A 68 0.18 -6.99 -9.37
C ASP A 68 -0.26 -5.54 -9.23
N GLU A 69 0.38 -4.63 -9.96
CA GLU A 69 0.10 -3.19 -9.84
C GLU A 69 -1.32 -2.82 -10.28
N ALA A 70 -1.87 -3.45 -11.33
CA ALA A 70 -3.22 -3.15 -11.79
C ALA A 70 -4.28 -3.58 -10.77
N LEU A 71 -4.11 -4.77 -10.16
CA LEU A 71 -4.96 -5.24 -9.08
C LEU A 71 -4.88 -4.31 -7.86
N VAL A 72 -3.67 -3.92 -7.45
CA VAL A 72 -3.43 -3.04 -6.31
C VAL A 72 -4.03 -1.66 -6.52
N ASN A 73 -3.82 -1.04 -7.68
CA ASN A 73 -4.38 0.26 -8.01
C ASN A 73 -5.92 0.23 -8.04
N THR A 74 -6.50 -0.87 -8.53
CA THR A 74 -7.95 -1.06 -8.53
C THR A 74 -8.53 -1.23 -7.13
N GLY A 75 -7.86 -2.03 -6.28
CA GLY A 75 -8.36 -2.39 -4.95
C GLY A 75 -8.09 -1.36 -3.86
N LEU A 76 -6.97 -0.64 -3.92
CA LEU A 76 -6.59 0.33 -2.90
C LEU A 76 -7.07 1.75 -3.24
N ARG A 77 -6.99 2.15 -4.52
CA ARG A 77 -7.28 3.51 -5.04
C ARG A 77 -6.76 4.63 -4.13
N PHE A 78 -5.51 5.03 -4.34
CA PHE A 78 -4.92 6.11 -3.55
C PHE A 78 -5.68 7.43 -3.75
N PRO A 79 -6.09 8.12 -2.66
CA PRO A 79 -6.81 9.37 -2.79
C PRO A 79 -5.94 10.46 -3.42
N PRO A 80 -6.52 11.38 -4.20
CA PRO A 80 -5.81 12.59 -4.60
C PRO A 80 -5.45 13.43 -3.37
N ALA A 81 -4.33 14.15 -3.42
CA ALA A 81 -3.92 15.03 -2.33
C ALA A 81 -5.01 16.08 -2.02
N GLY A 82 -5.34 16.27 -0.74
CA GLY A 82 -6.33 17.25 -0.26
C GLY A 82 -7.79 16.78 -0.29
N MET A 83 -8.04 15.47 -0.29
CA MET A 83 -9.33 14.88 0.07
C MET A 83 -9.23 14.18 1.43
N ASP A 84 -9.27 14.98 2.48
CA ASP A 84 -9.56 14.62 3.87
C ASP A 84 -11.06 14.58 4.16
#